data_AF-A0A1I5NEF2-F1
#
_entry.id   AF-A0A1I5NEF2-F1
#
_cell.length_a   1.000
_cell.length_b   1.000
_cell.length_c   1.000
_cell.angle_alpha   90.00
_cell.angle_beta   90.00
_cell.angle_gamma   90.00
#
_symmetry.space_group_name_H-M   'P 1'
#
loop_
_entity.id
_entity.type
_entity.pdbx_description
1 polymer ?
#
loop_
_entity_poly.entity_id
_entity_poly.type
_entity_poly.pdbx_seq_one_letter_code
_entity_poly.pdbx_strand_id
1 'polypeptide(L)'
;SQFTSSDWIQTLTGAGVKVSMDGRGRWVDNRMIERLWRSIKYECIYLNAFETGSEARAGIGKWISYYNELRPHSSHGILTPNEAYNTMNGTTKLAA
;
A
#
# COMPACT_ATOMS: atom_id res chain seq x y z
N SER A 1 -21.60 5.82 0.54
CA SER A 1 -20.53 4.94 0.02
C SER A 1 -19.60 4.56 1.17
N GLN A 2 -18.78 3.51 1.05
CA GLN A 2 -17.97 2.98 2.16
C GLN A 2 -17.05 4.04 2.82
N PHE A 3 -16.28 4.80 2.02
CA PHE A 3 -15.32 5.78 2.54
C PHE A 3 -15.93 7.14 2.94
N THR A 4 -17.23 7.33 2.75
CA THR A 4 -17.97 8.54 3.17
C THR A 4 -18.99 8.24 4.26
N SER A 5 -19.06 7.00 4.75
CA SER A 5 -19.99 6.66 5.82
C SER A 5 -19.59 7.37 7.11
N SER A 6 -20.58 7.67 7.94
CA SER A 6 -20.37 8.21 9.30
C SER A 6 -19.43 7.32 10.09
N ASP A 7 -19.65 6.01 10.04
CA ASP A 7 -18.92 5.03 10.84
C ASP A 7 -17.43 5.02 10.46
N TRP A 8 -17.12 5.15 9.17
CA TRP A 8 -15.75 5.26 8.68
C TRP A 8 -15.07 6.55 9.14
N ILE A 9 -15.72 7.70 8.92
CA ILE A 9 -15.16 9.00 9.27
C ILE A 9 -14.95 9.10 10.78
N GLN A 10 -15.94 8.70 11.58
CA GLN A 10 -15.86 8.74 13.04
C GLN A 10 -14.73 7.86 13.58
N THR A 11 -14.59 6.64 13.05
CA THR A 11 -13.49 5.73 13.44
C THR A 11 -12.13 6.37 13.18
N LEU A 12 -11.94 6.96 12.00
CA LEU A 12 -10.67 7.62 11.65
C LEU A 12 -10.41 8.87 12.50
N THR A 13 -11.40 9.73 12.67
CA THR A 13 -11.24 10.94 13.49
C THR A 13 -11.02 10.61 14.97
N GLY A 14 -11.66 9.55 15.47
CA GLY A 14 -11.46 9.06 16.84
C GLY A 14 -10.04 8.52 17.08
N ALA A 15 -9.39 8.01 16.04
CA ALA A 15 -7.98 7.62 16.05
C ALA A 15 -7.01 8.78 15.77
N GLY A 16 -7.50 10.02 15.62
CA GLY A 16 -6.67 11.20 15.28
C GLY A 16 -6.19 11.24 13.84
N VAL A 17 -6.75 10.41 12.95
CA VAL A 17 -6.37 10.37 11.53
C VAL A 17 -7.05 11.51 10.78
N LYS A 18 -6.24 12.34 10.11
CA LYS A 18 -6.75 13.38 9.21
C LYS A 18 -7.32 12.77 7.93
N VAL A 19 -8.64 12.80 7.79
CA VAL A 19 -9.32 12.36 6.57
C VAL A 19 -9.13 13.40 5.47
N SER A 20 -8.56 12.98 4.34
CA SER A 20 -8.41 13.81 3.13
C SER A 20 -9.08 13.08 1.98
N MET A 21 -10.17 13.64 1.46
CA MET A 21 -10.88 13.12 0.30
C MET A 21 -10.43 13.89 -0.95
N ASP A 22 -10.16 13.18 -2.03
CA ASP A 22 -9.85 13.78 -3.32
C ASP A 22 -11.12 14.32 -3.99
N GLY A 23 -10.93 15.31 -4.87
CA GLY A 23 -12.01 15.79 -5.73
C GLY A 23 -12.39 14.72 -6.75
N ARG A 24 -13.65 14.73 -7.20
CA ARG A 24 -14.12 13.82 -8.26
C ARG A 24 -13.19 13.91 -9.48
N GLY A 25 -12.63 12.77 -9.89
CA GLY A 25 -11.79 12.65 -11.10
C GLY A 25 -10.29 12.92 -10.90
N ARG A 26 -9.78 13.06 -9.67
CA ARG A 26 -8.37 13.34 -9.40
C ARG A 26 -7.50 12.06 -9.40
N TRP A 27 -7.28 11.49 -10.59
CA TRP A 27 -6.52 10.25 -10.80
C TRP A 27 -5.06 10.26 -10.27
N VAL A 28 -4.44 11.44 -10.13
CA VAL A 28 -3.03 11.57 -9.74
C VAL A 28 -2.76 10.98 -8.36
N ASP A 29 -3.68 11.19 -7.41
CA ASP A 29 -3.52 10.67 -6.04
C ASP A 29 -3.64 9.14 -6.01
N ASN A 30 -4.41 8.55 -6.93
CA ASN A 30 -4.64 7.11 -7.01
C ASN A 30 -3.55 6.36 -7.79
N ARG A 31 -2.72 7.06 -8.58
CA ARG A 31 -1.71 6.45 -9.46
C ARG A 31 -0.78 5.48 -8.72
N MET A 32 -0.38 5.83 -7.49
CA MET A 32 0.56 5.02 -6.71
C MET A 32 -0.05 3.68 -6.31
N ILE A 33 -1.27 3.70 -5.76
CA ILE A 33 -1.96 2.48 -5.33
C ILE A 33 -2.41 1.64 -6.54
N GLU A 34 -2.81 2.27 -7.65
CA GLU A 34 -3.11 1.57 -8.91
C GLU A 34 -1.89 0.80 -9.44
N ARG A 35 -0.69 1.40 -9.34
CA ARG A 35 0.54 0.73 -9.76
C ARG A 35 0.86 -0.49 -8.90
N LEU A 36 0.61 -0.42 -7.59
CA LEU A 36 0.70 -1.57 -6.69
C LEU A 36 -0.30 -2.66 -7.10
N TRP A 37 -1.57 -2.29 -7.31
CA TRP A 37 -2.63 -3.21 -7.71
C TRP A 37 -2.37 -3.89 -9.06
N ARG A 38 -1.77 -3.17 -10.01
CA ARG A 38 -1.34 -3.79 -11.26
C ARG A 38 -0.26 -4.84 -11.01
N SER A 39 0.74 -4.51 -10.20
CA SER A 39 1.86 -5.42 -9.93
C SER A 39 1.38 -6.71 -9.24
N ILE A 40 0.58 -6.62 -8.19
CA ILE A 40 0.05 -7.81 -7.50
C ILE A 40 -0.83 -8.68 -8.40
N LYS A 41 -1.63 -8.07 -9.28
CA LYS A 41 -2.49 -8.83 -10.20
C LYS A 41 -1.67 -9.63 -11.19
N TYR A 42 -0.73 -8.98 -11.88
CA TYR A 42 0.06 -9.62 -12.94
C TYR A 42 1.16 -10.54 -12.41
N GLU A 43 1.73 -10.24 -11.24
CA GLU A 43 2.87 -10.97 -10.69
C GLU A 43 2.46 -12.04 -9.67
N CYS A 44 1.21 -12.03 -9.18
CA CYS A 44 0.71 -13.03 -8.23
C CYS A 44 -0.65 -13.58 -8.67
N ILE A 45 -1.70 -12.76 -8.69
CA ILE A 45 -3.08 -13.27 -8.78
C ILE A 45 -3.33 -14.01 -10.11
N TYR A 46 -2.88 -13.47 -11.24
CA TYR A 46 -3.12 -14.07 -12.55
C TYR A 46 -2.22 -15.27 -12.86
N LEU A 47 -1.14 -15.46 -12.09
CA LEU A 47 -0.21 -16.58 -12.28
C LEU A 47 -0.57 -17.79 -11.41
N ASN A 48 -1.45 -17.62 -10.43
CA ASN A 48 -1.78 -18.65 -9.46
C ASN A 48 -3.27 -19.00 -9.53
N ALA A 49 -3.57 -20.30 -9.61
CA ALA A 49 -4.93 -20.81 -9.48
C ALA A 49 -5.22 -21.10 -8.00
N PHE A 50 -5.51 -20.06 -7.21
CA PHE A 50 -5.90 -20.26 -5.82
C PHE A 50 -7.29 -20.90 -5.74
N GLU A 51 -7.40 -22.04 -5.06
CA GLU A 51 -8.68 -22.76 -4.91
C GLU A 51 -9.48 -22.22 -3.72
N THR A 52 -8.77 -21.72 -2.70
CA THR A 52 -9.39 -21.20 -1.48
C THR A 52 -8.96 -19.78 -1.13
N GLY A 53 -9.80 -19.09 -0.36
CA GLY A 53 -9.43 -17.78 0.19
C GLY A 53 -8.22 -17.82 1.13
N SER A 54 -7.98 -18.94 1.80
CA SER A 54 -6.80 -19.15 2.66
C SER A 54 -5.52 -19.23 1.84
N GLU A 55 -5.54 -19.95 0.72
CA GLU A 55 -4.42 -20.00 -0.22
C GLU A 55 -4.14 -18.64 -0.85
N ALA A 56 -5.20 -17.95 -1.31
CA ALA A 56 -5.06 -16.60 -1.85
C ALA A 56 -4.45 -15.65 -0.81
N ARG A 57 -4.89 -15.70 0.44
CA ARG A 57 -4.32 -14.91 1.53
C ARG A 57 -2.84 -15.21 1.75
N ALA A 58 -2.46 -16.49 1.78
CA ALA A 58 -1.06 -16.89 1.96
C ALA A 58 -0.18 -16.46 0.78
N GLY A 59 -0.64 -16.68 -0.46
CA GLY A 59 0.08 -16.31 -1.68
C GLY A 59 0.25 -14.80 -1.83
N ILE A 60 -0.82 -14.04 -1.62
CA ILE A 60 -0.78 -12.57 -1.62
C ILE A 60 0.12 -12.06 -0.49
N GLY A 61 0.02 -12.64 0.70
CA GLY A 61 0.87 -12.27 1.85
C GLY A 61 2.36 -12.45 1.52
N LYS A 62 2.73 -13.60 0.95
CA LYS A 62 4.11 -13.86 0.49
C LYS A 62 4.57 -12.86 -0.56
N TRP A 63 3.71 -12.53 -1.52
CA TRP A 63 4.03 -11.54 -2.55
C TRP A 63 4.23 -10.13 -1.96
N ILE A 64 3.40 -9.72 -0.98
CA ILE A 64 3.52 -8.43 -0.29
C ILE A 64 4.83 -8.36 0.52
N SER A 65 5.20 -9.42 1.25
CA SER A 65 6.50 -9.47 1.95
C SER A 65 7.66 -9.32 0.97
N TYR A 66 7.66 -10.08 -0.13
CA TYR A 66 8.67 -9.93 -1.18
C TYR A 66 8.74 -8.50 -1.74
N TYR A 67 7.58 -7.90 -2.05
CA TYR A 67 7.50 -6.55 -2.60
C TYR A 67 8.11 -5.51 -1.65
N ASN A 68 7.84 -5.61 -0.34
CA ASN A 68 8.28 -4.63 0.64
C ASN A 68 9.70 -4.85 1.15
N GLU A 69 10.15 -6.10 1.24
CA GLU A 69 11.41 -6.48 1.93
C GLU A 69 12.55 -6.82 0.97
N LEU A 70 12.26 -7.27 -0.24
CA LEU A 70 13.27 -7.85 -1.13
C LEU A 70 13.33 -7.19 -2.51
N ARG A 71 12.25 -6.56 -2.98
CA ARG A 71 12.20 -5.93 -4.31
C ARG A 71 12.78 -4.52 -4.26
N PRO A 72 13.90 -4.24 -4.95
CA PRO A 72 14.39 -2.86 -5.08
C PRO A 72 13.57 -2.07 -6.10
N HIS A 73 13.36 -0.78 -5.83
CA HIS A 73 12.62 0.13 -6.71
C HIS A 73 13.52 1.27 -7.19
N SER A 74 13.56 1.49 -8.51
CA SER A 74 14.32 2.62 -9.08
C SER A 74 13.84 3.97 -8.59
N SER A 75 12.54 4.13 -8.32
CA SER A 75 11.97 5.34 -7.72
C SER A 75 12.46 5.63 -6.30
N HIS A 76 13.02 4.63 -5.61
CA HIS A 76 13.58 4.76 -4.26
C HIS A 76 15.11 4.69 -4.26
N GLY A 77 15.78 4.89 -5.40
CA GLY A 77 17.24 4.78 -5.47
C GLY A 77 17.75 3.34 -5.31
N ILE A 78 17.00 2.36 -5.80
CA ILE A 78 17.30 0.92 -5.70
C ILE A 78 17.12 0.36 -4.27
N LEU A 79 16.50 1.12 -3.37
CA LEU A 79 16.05 0.61 -2.08
C LEU A 79 14.73 -0.15 -2.20
N THR A 80 14.52 -1.09 -1.27
CA THR A 80 13.21 -1.71 -1.04
C THR A 80 12.26 -0.72 -0.37
N PRO A 81 10.93 -0.91 -0.45
CA PRO A 81 9.98 -0.04 0.24
C PRO A 81 10.24 0.06 1.74
N ASN A 82 10.62 -1.04 2.41
CA ASN A 82 10.95 -1.03 3.83
C ASN A 82 12.22 -0.24 4.13
N GLU A 83 13.27 -0.40 3.33
CA GLU A 83 14.51 0.37 3.47
C GLU A 83 14.26 1.88 3.28
N ALA A 84 13.50 2.25 2.25
CA ALA A 84 13.15 3.63 1.97
C ALA A 84 12.34 4.25 3.12
N TYR A 85 11.34 3.53 3.65
CA TYR A 85 10.54 3.96 4.79
C TYR A 85 11.38 4.13 6.06
N ASN A 86 12.25 3.17 6.36
CA ASN A 86 13.12 3.22 7.55
C ASN A 86 14.14 4.35 7.46
N THR A 87 14.68 4.63 6.27
CA THR A 87 15.60 5.75 6.04
C THR A 87 14.90 7.11 6.25
N MET A 88 13.65 7.22 5.81
CA MET A 88 12.83 8.42 6.02
C MET A 88 12.54 8.67 7.52
N ASN A 89 12.28 7.60 8.28
CA ASN A 89 12.06 7.68 9.73
C ASN A 89 13.35 8.01 10.53
N GLY A 90 14.51 7.54 10.06
CA GLY A 90 15.80 7.90 10.65
C GLY A 90 16.15 9.37 10.47
N THR A 91 15.81 9.95 9.31
CA THR A 91 16.06 11.37 9.01
C THR A 91 15.14 12.30 9.82
N THR A 92 13.88 11.89 10.02
CA THR A 92 12.90 12.66 10.82
C THR A 92 13.26 12.70 12.31
N LYS A 93 13.94 11.67 12.86
CA LYS A 93 14.41 11.67 14.26
C LYS A 93 15.67 12.49 14.51
N LEU A 94 16.47 12.80 13.49
CA LEU A 94 17.66 13.65 13.61
C LEU A 94 17.33 15.15 13.46
N ALA A 95 16.15 15.46 12.91
CA ALA A 95 15.67 16.82 12.68
C ALA A 95 14.60 17.28 13.70
N ALA A 96 14.38 16.53 14.77
CA ALA A 96 13.44 16.82 15.86
C ALA A 96 14.17 17.14 17.16
#